data_AF-A0A087U8J5-F1
#
_entry.id   AF-A0A087U8J5-F1
#
_cell.length_a   1.000
_cell.length_b   1.000
_cell.length_c   1.000
_cell.angle_alpha   90.00
_cell.angle_beta   90.00
_cell.angle_gamma   90.00
#
_symmetry.space_group_name_H-M   'P 1'
#
loop_
_entity.id
_entity.type
_entity.pdbx_description
1 polymer ?
#
loop_
_entity_poly.entity_id
_entity_poly.type
_entity_poly.pdbx_seq_one_letter_code
_entity_poly.pdbx_strand_id
1 'polypeptide(L)' 'MSFLDPDRFHRAARDGCLDLLQEANRKELNSKDDDGMTPAMWAAYYGHLDALRLIVGRG' A
#
# COMPACT_ATOMS: atom_id res chain seq x y z
N MET A 1 6.77 19.99 10.20
CA MET A 1 6.79 19.27 8.91
C MET A 1 6.76 17.79 9.23
N SER A 2 5.57 17.19 9.23
CA SER A 2 5.43 15.74 9.30
C SER A 2 5.92 15.18 7.97
N PHE A 3 7.06 14.50 8.01
CA PHE A 3 7.52 13.64 6.93
C PHE A 3 6.40 12.65 6.64
N LEU A 4 5.64 12.87 5.58
CA LEU A 4 4.82 11.79 5.02
C LEU A 4 5.84 10.79 4.51
N ASP A 5 6.07 9.69 5.24
CA ASP A 5 6.78 8.52 4.73
C ASP A 5 6.04 8.07 3.45
N PRO A 6 6.57 8.34 2.23
CA PRO A 6 5.86 7.98 1.00
C PRO A 6 5.66 6.46 0.91
N ASP A 7 6.56 5.72 1.55
CA ASP A 7 6.58 4.27 1.65
C ASP A 7 5.70 3.68 2.76
N ARG A 8 5.01 4.50 3.56
CA ARG A 8 4.23 4.00 4.71
C ARG A 8 3.27 2.89 4.28
N PHE A 9 2.56 3.11 3.18
CA PHE A 9 1.56 2.17 2.67
C PHE A 9 2.16 1.07 1.78
N HIS A 10 3.30 1.31 1.14
CA HIS A 10 4.06 0.27 0.43
C HIS A 10 4.57 -0.78 1.42
N ARG A 11 5.20 -0.35 2.52
CA ARG A 11 5.62 -1.25 3.62
C ARG A 11 4.43 -1.96 4.25
N ALA A 12 3.33 -1.25 4.51
CA ALA A 12 2.12 -1.88 5.04
C ALA A 12 1.56 -2.96 4.10
N ALA A 13 1.57 -2.73 2.79
CA ALA A 13 1.13 -3.71 1.79
C ALA A 13 2.08 -4.90 1.68
N ARG A 14 3.39 -4.62 1.73
CA ARG A 14 4.47 -5.60 1.74
C ARG A 14 4.38 -6.54 2.95
N ASP A 15 3.98 -6.01 4.10
CA ASP A 15 3.92 -6.74 5.37
C ASP A 15 2.50 -7.26 5.68
N GLY A 16 1.51 -6.99 4.80
CA GLY A 16 0.11 -7.41 4.95
C GLY A 16 -0.66 -6.69 6.06
N CYS A 17 -0.24 -5.51 6.49
CA CYS A 17 -0.82 -4.77 7.60
C CYS A 17 -2.11 -4.04 7.19
N LEU A 18 -3.25 -4.71 7.36
CA LEU A 18 -4.57 -4.19 6.95
C LEU A 18 -4.98 -2.92 7.69
N ASP A 19 -4.67 -2.79 8.97
CA ASP A 19 -5.07 -1.65 9.79
C ASP A 19 -4.48 -0.34 9.25
N LEU A 20 -3.19 -0.35 8.91
CA LEU A 20 -2.52 0.80 8.29
C LEU A 20 -3.08 1.09 6.90
N LEU A 21 -3.33 0.06 6.08
CA LEU A 21 -3.91 0.26 4.74
C LEU A 21 -5.32 0.84 4.79
N GLN A 22 -6.06 0.65 5.88
CA GLN A 22 -7.38 1.26 6.06
C GLN A 22 -7.33 2.78 6.27
N GLU A 23 -6.21 3.32 6.74
CA GLU A 23 -6.00 4.76 6.91
C GLU A 23 -5.65 5.47 5.60
N ALA A 24 -5.25 4.72 4.56
CA ALA A 24 -4.81 5.27 3.29
C ALA A 24 -5.96 5.83 2.47
N ASN A 25 -5.70 6.96 1.78
CA ASN A 25 -6.58 7.47 0.73
C ASN A 25 -6.25 6.85 -0.65
N ARG A 26 -7.15 7.06 -1.62
CA ARG A 26 -7.00 6.51 -2.99
C ARG A 26 -5.71 6.95 -3.68
N LYS A 27 -5.22 8.17 -3.46
CA LYS A 27 -3.99 8.67 -4.09
C LYS A 27 -2.77 7.95 -3.53
N GLU A 28 -2.73 7.73 -2.23
CA GLU A 28 -1.65 7.01 -1.55
C GLU A 28 -1.58 5.54 -2.03
N LEU A 29 -2.73 4.86 -2.11
CA LEU A 29 -2.83 3.49 -2.59
C LEU A 29 -2.46 3.29 -4.07
N ASN A 30 -2.50 4.36 -4.87
CA ASN A 30 -2.12 4.36 -6.28
C ASN A 30 -0.76 5.01 -6.56
N SER A 31 -0.10 5.56 -5.54
CA SER A 31 1.22 6.16 -5.69
C SER A 31 2.29 5.09 -5.93
N LYS A 32 3.31 5.46 -6.70
CA LYS A 32 4.50 4.63 -6.91
C LYS A 32 5.59 5.07 -5.94
N ASP A 33 6.34 4.10 -5.43
CA ASP A 33 7.61 4.36 -4.74
C ASP A 33 8.75 4.59 -5.75
N ASP A 34 9.98 4.66 -5.22
CA ASP A 34 11.20 4.88 -6.01
C ASP A 34 11.51 3.71 -6.97
N ASP A 35 11.03 2.50 -6.67
CA ASP A 35 11.14 1.33 -7.54
C ASP A 35 10.02 1.30 -8.61
N GLY A 36 9.12 2.29 -8.60
CA GLY A 36 7.98 2.37 -9.50
C GLY A 36 6.82 1.44 -9.12
N MET A 37 6.87 0.84 -7.92
CA MET A 37 5.91 -0.13 -7.41
C MET A 37 4.77 0.58 -6.66
N THR A 38 3.55 0.13 -6.86
CA THR A 38 2.41 0.56 -6.05
C THR A 38 2.24 -0.35 -4.83
N PRO A 39 1.55 0.10 -3.76
CA PRO A 39 1.20 -0.79 -2.64
C PRO A 39 0.51 -2.08 -3.10
N ALA A 40 -0.36 -2.02 -4.11
CA ALA A 40 -1.00 -3.22 -4.68
C ALA A 40 0.03 -4.20 -5.25
N MET A 41 1.07 -3.72 -5.94
CA MET A 41 2.11 -4.58 -6.50
C MET A 41 2.93 -5.26 -5.39
N TRP A 42 3.22 -4.56 -4.30
CA TRP A 42 3.87 -5.16 -3.12
C TRP A 42 3.02 -6.23 -2.45
N ALA A 43 1.73 -5.96 -2.22
CA ALA A 43 0.82 -6.96 -1.64
C ALA A 43 0.71 -8.21 -2.53
N ALA A 44 0.64 -8.04 -3.86
CA ALA A 44 0.62 -9.15 -4.80
C ALA A 44 1.94 -9.93 -4.80
N TYR A 45 3.08 -9.24 -4.82
CA TYR A 45 4.41 -9.85 -4.84
C TYR A 45 4.68 -10.73 -3.61
N TYR A 46 4.25 -10.29 -2.43
CA TYR A 46 4.41 -11.05 -1.18
C TYR A 46 3.24 -12.00 -0.86
N GLY A 47 2.21 -12.06 -1.71
CA GLY A 47 1.08 -12.98 -1.53
C GLY A 47 0.08 -12.57 -0.45
N HIS A 48 0.05 -11.30 -0.06
CA HIS A 48 -0.91 -10.76 0.90
C HIS A 48 -2.26 -10.48 0.23
N LEU A 49 -3.03 -11.55 0.01
CA LEU A 49 -4.29 -11.50 -0.74
C LEU A 49 -5.33 -10.54 -0.13
N ASP A 50 -5.46 -10.50 1.20
CA ASP A 50 -6.43 -9.62 1.87
C ASP A 50 -6.03 -8.15 1.72
N ALA A 51 -4.73 -7.85 1.83
CA ALA A 51 -4.21 -6.51 1.59
C ALA A 51 -4.44 -6.10 0.13
N LEU A 52 -4.15 -6.99 -0.82
CA LEU A 52 -4.39 -6.74 -2.24
C LEU A 52 -5.88 -6.46 -2.52
N ARG A 53 -6.79 -7.26 -1.96
CA ARG A 53 -8.24 -7.07 -2.10
C ARG A 53 -8.69 -5.74 -1.52
N LEU A 54 -8.19 -5.37 -0.34
CA LEU A 54 -8.50 -4.09 0.30
C LEU A 54 -8.02 -2.91 -0.56
N ILE A 55 -6.77 -2.97 -1.03
CA ILE A 55 -6.17 -1.91 -1.83
C ILE A 55 -6.92 -1.73 -3.16
N VAL A 56 -7.13 -2.82 -3.90
CA VAL A 56 -7.82 -2.79 -5.21
C VAL A 56 -9.30 -2.43 -5.06
N GLY A 57 -9.97 -2.87 -3.99
CA GLY A 57 -11.37 -2.51 -3.73
C GLY A 57 -11.60 -1.03 -3.43
N ARG A 58 -10.55 -0.32 -2.99
CA ARG A 58 -10.54 1.15 -2.79
C ARG A 58 -9.93 1.91 -3.97
N GLY A 59 -9.32 1.18 -4.91
CA GLY A 59 -8.40 1.62 -5.96
C GLY A 59 -9.04 2.29 -7.15
#